data_AF-A0A524J970-F1
#
_entry.id   AF-A0A524J970-F1
#
_cell.length_a   1.000
_cell.length_b   1.000
_cell.length_c   1.000
_cell.angle_alpha   90.00
_cell.angle_beta   90.00
_cell.angle_gamma   90.00
#
_symmetry.space_group_name_H-M   'P 1'
#
loop_
_entity.id
_entity.type
_entity.pdbx_description
1 polymer ?
#
loop_
_entity_poly.entity_id
_entity_poly.type
_entity_poly.pdbx_seq_one_letter_code
_entity_poly.pdbx_strand_id
1 'polypeptide(L)'
;MGHGVHGMVGMKIKWLSHSAFLIEGRDKVLVDPFLTGNPKAVMKPEEIDCDIICVTHGHGDHLGDAVPIARRTGAEIVSIVEMSSYLERCEVKSIGFNLGGTVKVRDTSITMVPAFHSSS
;
A
#
# COMPACT_ATOMS: atom_id res chain seq x y z
N MET A 1 -22.99 17.34 26.76
CA MET A 1 -21.76 16.98 26.03
C MET A 1 -22.15 15.92 25.02
N GLY A 2 -22.13 16.25 23.73
CA GLY A 2 -22.69 15.40 22.68
C GLY A 2 -21.83 14.16 22.46
N HIS A 3 -22.42 12.98 22.65
CA HIS A 3 -21.85 11.73 22.14
C HIS A 3 -21.97 11.77 20.63
N GLY A 4 -20.85 12.07 19.95
CA GLY A 4 -20.76 12.00 18.50
C GLY A 4 -21.06 10.58 18.04
N VAL A 5 -22.08 10.45 17.20
CA VAL A 5 -22.43 9.22 16.51
C VAL A 5 -21.21 8.83 15.66
N HIS A 6 -20.49 7.77 16.05
CA HIS A 6 -19.55 7.11 15.16
C HIS A 6 -20.35 6.45 14.05
N GLY A 7 -20.59 7.18 12.95
CA GLY A 7 -21.12 6.60 11.74
C GLY A 7 -20.23 5.43 11.34
N MET A 8 -20.84 4.26 11.09
CA MET A 8 -20.12 3.11 10.55
C MET A 8 -19.42 3.53 9.27
N VAL A 9 -18.09 3.59 9.28
CA VAL A 9 -17.29 3.77 8.08
C VAL A 9 -17.43 2.48 7.28
N GLY A 10 -18.23 2.51 6.22
CA GLY A 10 -18.32 1.41 5.27
C GLY A 10 -16.97 1.20 4.58
N MET A 11 -16.55 -0.04 4.40
CA MET A 11 -15.34 -0.36 3.64
C MET A 11 -15.70 -0.56 2.17
N LYS A 12 -14.95 0.10 1.28
CA LYS A 12 -15.04 -0.13 -0.16
C LYS A 12 -13.72 -0.68 -0.67
N ILE A 13 -13.78 -1.75 -1.45
CA ILE A 13 -12.59 -2.36 -2.07
C ILE A 13 -12.73 -2.22 -3.58
N LYS A 14 -11.73 -1.60 -4.21
CA LYS A 14 -11.61 -1.50 -5.67
C LYS A 14 -10.45 -2.40 -6.11
N TRP A 15 -10.74 -3.33 -7.01
CA TRP A 15 -9.70 -4.08 -7.70
C TRP A 15 -9.20 -3.27 -8.90
N LEU A 16 -7.89 -3.07 -8.99
CA LEU A 16 -7.28 -2.19 -10.00
C LEU A 16 -6.68 -2.93 -11.19
N SER A 17 -6.63 -4.27 -11.11
CA SER A 17 -5.97 -5.25 -12.00
C SER A 17 -4.83 -5.99 -11.27
N HIS A 18 -4.47 -7.19 -11.74
CA HIS A 18 -3.39 -8.02 -11.18
C HIS A 18 -3.52 -8.17 -9.65
N SER A 19 -2.46 -7.88 -8.90
CA SER A 19 -2.41 -7.82 -7.43
C SER A 19 -2.83 -6.47 -6.84
N ALA A 20 -3.16 -5.47 -7.68
CA ALA A 20 -3.42 -4.11 -7.22
C ALA A 20 -4.84 -3.94 -6.67
N PHE A 21 -4.94 -3.44 -5.43
CA PHE A 21 -6.21 -3.10 -4.78
C PHE A 21 -6.14 -1.71 -4.12
N LEU A 22 -7.24 -0.97 -4.17
CA LEU A 22 -7.45 0.23 -3.35
C LEU A 22 -8.59 -0.02 -2.36
N ILE A 23 -8.25 -0.06 -1.09
CA ILE A 23 -9.17 -0.29 0.03
C ILE A 23 -9.44 1.06 0.70
N GLU A 24 -10.68 1.51 0.66
CA GLU A 24 -11.15 2.77 1.22
C GLU A 24 -11.93 2.47 2.50
N GLY A 25 -11.30 2.73 3.66
CA GLY A 25 -11.90 2.62 4.98
C GLY A 25 -11.74 3.93 5.76
N ARG A 26 -11.21 3.85 6.99
CA ARG A 26 -10.79 5.06 7.75
C ARG A 26 -9.58 5.73 7.09
N ASP A 27 -8.63 4.91 6.66
CA ASP A 27 -7.53 5.30 5.78
C ASP A 27 -7.73 4.64 4.41
N LYS A 28 -7.10 5.21 3.38
CA LYS A 28 -7.03 4.62 2.03
C LYS A 28 -5.74 3.82 1.88
N VAL A 29 -5.88 2.50 1.72
CA VAL A 29 -4.75 1.57 1.60
C VAL A 29 -4.67 1.08 0.16
N LEU A 30 -3.53 1.35 -0.47
CA LEU A 30 -3.18 0.83 -1.78
C LEU A 30 -2.30 -0.42 -1.60
N VAL A 31 -2.58 -1.50 -2.30
CA VAL A 31 -1.80 -2.75 -2.25
C VAL A 31 -1.21 -2.99 -3.64
N ASP A 32 0.08 -3.34 -3.70
CA ASP A 32 0.83 -3.78 -4.90
C ASP A 32 0.51 -3.01 -6.19
N PRO A 33 0.84 -1.70 -6.28
CA PRO A 33 0.33 -0.82 -7.32
C PRO A 33 1.06 -0.96 -8.67
N PHE A 34 0.97 -2.13 -9.31
CA PHE A 34 1.41 -2.31 -10.69
C PHE A 34 0.36 -1.79 -11.68
N LEU A 35 0.50 -0.53 -12.09
CA LEU A 35 -0.43 0.16 -12.99
C LEU A 35 0.25 0.52 -14.32
N THR A 36 1.42 1.13 -14.29
CA THR A 36 2.20 1.44 -15.49
C THR A 36 2.69 0.14 -16.14
N GLY A 37 2.33 -0.05 -17.41
CA GLY A 37 2.66 -1.27 -18.16
C GLY A 37 1.71 -2.44 -17.91
N ASN A 38 0.74 -2.32 -17.00
CA ASN A 38 -0.31 -3.30 -16.80
C ASN A 38 -1.44 -3.08 -17.84
N PRO A 39 -1.63 -3.98 -18.82
CA PRO A 39 -2.58 -3.77 -19.91
C PRO A 39 -4.05 -3.83 -19.46
N LYS A 40 -4.31 -4.26 -18.23
CA LYS A 40 -5.64 -4.38 -17.64
C LYS A 40 -5.89 -3.35 -16.53
N ALA A 41 -4.92 -2.47 -16.24
CA ALA A 41 -5.09 -1.45 -15.21
C ALA A 41 -6.31 -0.57 -15.49
N VAL A 42 -7.17 -0.43 -14.48
CA VAL A 42 -8.43 0.35 -14.60
C VAL A 42 -8.27 1.81 -14.17
N MET A 43 -7.11 2.18 -13.63
CA MET A 43 -6.73 3.53 -13.22
C MET A 43 -5.25 3.77 -13.51
N LYS A 44 -4.89 5.03 -13.70
CA LYS A 44 -3.49 5.47 -13.84
C LYS A 44 -2.88 5.83 -12.48
N PRO A 45 -1.55 5.72 -12.31
CA PRO A 45 -0.87 6.10 -11.07
C PRO A 45 -1.19 7.53 -10.59
N GLU A 46 -1.37 8.47 -11.52
CA GLU A 46 -1.62 9.88 -11.22
C GLU A 46 -3.02 10.13 -10.64
N GLU A 47 -3.95 9.19 -10.85
CA GLU A 47 -5.35 9.28 -10.37
C GLU A 47 -5.54 8.72 -8.96
N ILE A 48 -4.54 8.01 -8.43
CA ILE A 48 -4.63 7.36 -7.12
C ILE A 48 -4.60 8.40 -6.00
N ASP A 49 -5.36 8.19 -4.94
CA ASP A 49 -5.22 8.93 -3.70
C ASP A 49 -5.24 7.92 -2.56
N CYS A 50 -4.18 7.90 -1.76
CA CYS A 50 -4.00 6.91 -0.71
C CYS A 50 -3.15 7.47 0.44
N ASP A 51 -3.38 6.94 1.63
CA ASP A 51 -2.64 7.27 2.85
C ASP A 51 -1.49 6.29 3.10
N ILE A 52 -1.67 5.03 2.69
CA ILE A 52 -0.76 3.91 2.96
C ILE A 52 -0.59 3.08 1.69
N ILE A 53 0.64 2.63 1.41
CA ILE A 53 0.92 1.68 0.33
C ILE A 53 1.53 0.41 0.93
N CYS A 54 0.89 -0.73 0.75
CA CYS A 54 1.43 -2.03 1.11
C CYS A 54 2.08 -2.68 -0.11
N VAL A 55 3.37 -3.02 -0.01
CA VAL A 55 4.09 -3.78 -1.04
C VAL A 55 4.44 -5.14 -0.48
N THR A 56 3.94 -6.20 -1.12
CA THR A 56 4.11 -7.58 -0.62
C THR A 56 5.54 -8.09 -0.80
N HIS A 57 6.18 -7.79 -1.93
CA HIS A 57 7.57 -8.13 -2.24
C HIS A 57 8.11 -7.29 -3.41
N GLY A 58 9.41 -7.44 -3.73
CA GLY A 58 10.15 -6.51 -4.58
C GLY A 58 9.98 -6.66 -6.10
N HIS A 59 9.16 -7.56 -6.61
CA HIS A 59 8.98 -7.69 -8.07
C HIS A 59 8.32 -6.46 -8.68
N GLY A 60 8.71 -6.14 -9.92
CA GLY A 60 8.21 -4.95 -10.63
C GLY A 60 6.70 -4.94 -10.84
N ASP A 61 6.07 -6.11 -10.97
CA ASP A 61 4.62 -6.26 -11.07
C ASP A 61 3.89 -6.27 -9.70
N HIS A 62 4.61 -5.99 -8.61
CA HIS A 62 4.06 -5.75 -7.27
C HIS A 62 4.46 -4.38 -6.73
N LEU A 63 5.77 -4.06 -6.70
CA LEU A 63 6.25 -2.73 -6.31
C LEU A 63 5.69 -1.65 -7.24
N GLY A 64 5.71 -1.88 -8.55
CA GLY A 64 5.09 -1.04 -9.57
C GLY A 64 5.33 0.47 -9.36
N ASP A 65 4.22 1.20 -9.27
CA ASP A 65 4.18 2.65 -9.15
C ASP A 65 4.20 3.14 -7.69
N ALA A 66 4.58 2.31 -6.71
CA ALA A 66 4.53 2.68 -5.29
C ALA A 66 5.35 3.94 -4.98
N VAL A 67 6.57 4.04 -5.50
CA VAL A 67 7.45 5.20 -5.27
C VAL A 67 6.88 6.50 -5.85
N PRO A 68 6.51 6.60 -7.14
CA PRO A 68 5.94 7.84 -7.67
C PRO A 68 4.60 8.20 -7.01
N ILE A 69 3.76 7.23 -6.66
CA ILE A 69 2.51 7.50 -5.92
C ILE A 69 2.82 8.05 -4.53
N ALA A 70 3.70 7.40 -3.76
CA ALA A 70 4.07 7.84 -2.41
C ALA A 70 4.70 9.24 -2.41
N ARG A 71 5.54 9.57 -3.39
CA ARG A 71 6.11 10.93 -3.53
C ARG A 71 5.02 11.98 -3.73
N ARG A 72 4.00 11.68 -4.54
CA ARG A 72 2.91 12.62 -4.85
C ARG A 72 1.93 12.79 -3.68
N THR A 73 1.54 11.68 -3.04
CA THR A 73 0.50 11.70 -2.00
C THR A 73 1.06 11.90 -0.60
N GLY A 74 2.35 11.66 -0.39
CA GLY A 74 2.97 11.60 0.93
C GLY A 74 2.63 10.33 1.72
N ALA A 75 2.08 9.30 1.04
CA ALA A 75 1.72 8.03 1.64
C ALA A 75 2.94 7.31 2.24
N GLU A 76 2.70 6.58 3.33
CA GLU A 76 3.69 5.73 3.98
C GLU A 76 3.72 4.36 3.28
N ILE A 77 4.90 3.92 2.83
CA ILE A 77 5.04 2.58 2.24
C ILE A 77 5.38 1.57 3.33
N VAL A 78 4.58 0.53 3.48
CA VAL A 78 4.87 -0.61 4.37
C VAL A 78 5.30 -1.81 3.54
N SER A 79 6.44 -2.41 3.89
CA SER A 79 7.02 -3.52 3.13
C SER A 79 7.90 -4.41 4.03
N ILE A 80 8.43 -5.49 3.45
CA ILE A 80 9.44 -6.30 4.13
C ILE A 80 10.69 -5.46 4.41
N VAL A 81 11.38 -5.74 5.53
CA VAL A 81 12.42 -4.86 6.09
C VAL A 81 13.56 -4.55 5.12
N GLU A 82 13.97 -5.50 4.29
CA GLU A 82 15.04 -5.33 3.32
C GLU A 82 14.71 -4.28 2.24
N MET A 83 13.43 -4.09 1.94
CA MET A 83 12.99 -3.09 0.97
C MET A 83 13.04 -1.66 1.53
N SER A 84 12.97 -1.45 2.84
CA SER A 84 12.92 -0.11 3.42
C SER A 84 14.15 0.72 3.06
N SER A 85 15.34 0.11 3.07
CA SER A 85 16.59 0.77 2.68
C SER A 85 16.59 1.25 1.22
N TYR A 86 15.95 0.51 0.31
CA TYR A 86 15.78 0.93 -1.09
C TYR A 86 14.78 2.09 -1.20
N LEU A 87 13.67 2.02 -0.47
CA LEU A 87 12.62 3.03 -0.48
C LEU A 87 13.09 4.36 0.14
N GLU A 88 13.85 4.31 1.22
CA GLU A 88 14.49 5.48 1.84
C GLU A 88 15.45 6.19 0.86
N ARG A 89 16.23 5.43 0.08
CA ARG A 89 17.08 5.99 -1.00
C ARG A 89 16.27 6.60 -2.14
N CYS A 90 15.02 6.20 -2.28
CA CYS A 90 14.06 6.82 -3.18
C CYS A 90 13.35 8.04 -2.56
N GLU A 91 13.76 8.48 -1.37
CA GLU A 91 13.25 9.66 -0.68
C GLU A 91 11.74 9.62 -0.42
N VAL A 92 11.21 8.42 -0.14
CA VAL A 92 9.82 8.19 0.29
C VAL A 92 9.78 7.68 1.73
N LYS A 93 8.69 7.98 2.44
CA LYS A 93 8.48 7.45 3.78
C LYS A 93 8.24 5.94 3.69
N SER A 94 8.96 5.16 4.50
CA SER A 94 8.75 3.73 4.56
C SER A 94 8.87 3.16 5.96
N ILE A 95 8.11 2.10 6.22
CA ILE A 95 8.21 1.26 7.41
C ILE A 95 8.52 -0.17 6.96
N GLY A 96 9.75 -0.60 7.24
CA GLY A 96 10.17 -1.99 7.08
C GLY A 96 9.78 -2.84 8.30
N PHE A 97 9.18 -4.00 8.07
CA PHE A 97 8.86 -4.97 9.13
C PHE A 97 8.95 -6.41 8.62
N ASN A 98 8.89 -7.39 9.53
CA ASN A 98 9.15 -8.80 9.22
C ASN A 98 7.88 -9.66 9.26
N LEU A 99 7.97 -10.86 8.68
CA LEU A 99 6.91 -11.88 8.67
C LEU A 99 6.36 -12.12 10.08
N GLY A 100 5.03 -12.15 10.19
CA GLY A 100 4.30 -12.29 11.46
C GLY A 100 4.21 -11.00 12.29
N GLY A 101 5.01 -9.99 11.96
CA GLY A 101 4.95 -8.67 12.60
C GLY A 101 3.69 -7.90 12.22
N THR A 102 3.24 -7.05 13.14
CA THR A 102 2.15 -6.10 12.90
C THR A 102 2.64 -4.68 13.14
N VAL A 103 2.39 -3.79 12.19
CA VAL A 103 2.64 -2.36 12.30
C VAL A 103 1.32 -1.60 12.34
N LYS A 104 1.28 -0.51 13.10
CA LYS A 104 0.14 0.42 13.10
C LYS A 104 0.55 1.68 12.36
N VAL A 105 -0.17 2.00 11.30
CA VAL A 105 0.01 3.22 10.51
C VAL A 105 -1.31 3.95 10.52
N ARG A 106 -1.33 5.16 11.10
CA ARG A 106 -2.56 5.95 11.31
C ARG A 106 -3.60 5.14 12.10
N ASP A 107 -4.81 4.96 11.56
CA ASP A 107 -5.90 4.20 12.17
C ASP A 107 -5.96 2.74 11.69
N THR A 108 -4.95 2.30 10.92
CA THR A 108 -4.89 0.99 10.27
C THR A 108 -3.77 0.12 10.84
N SER A 109 -4.10 -1.12 11.22
CA SER A 109 -3.13 -2.15 11.61
C SER A 109 -2.87 -3.10 10.45
N ILE A 110 -1.60 -3.40 10.18
CA ILE A 110 -1.16 -4.17 9.02
C ILE A 110 -0.24 -5.29 9.49
N THR A 111 -0.63 -6.53 9.22
CA THR A 111 0.14 -7.73 9.59
C THR A 111 0.71 -8.38 8.34
N MET A 112 2.02 -8.62 8.35
CA MET A 112 2.68 -9.34 7.27
C MET A 112 2.54 -10.84 7.52
N VAL A 113 2.05 -11.57 6.54
CA VAL A 113 1.83 -13.02 6.64
C VAL A 113 2.83 -13.77 5.77
N PRO A 114 3.19 -15.03 6.13
CA PRO A 114 4.04 -15.86 5.28
C PRO A 114 3.42 -16.08 3.89
N ALA A 115 4.25 -15.98 2.85
CA ALA A 115 3.88 -16.28 1.47
C ALA A 115 4.96 -17.17 0.83
N PHE A 116 4.54 -18.06 -0.08
CA PHE A 116 5.44 -18.88 -0.87
C PHE A 116 5.60 -18.25 -2.26
N HIS A 117 6.79 -17.71 -2.53
CA HIS A 117 7.06 -17.04 -3.80
C HIS A 117 8.51 -17.26 -4.26
N SER A 118 8.77 -17.06 -5.54
CA SER A 118 10.12 -17.12 -6.12
C SER A 118 10.88 -15.80 -5.91
N SER A 119 12.21 -15.85 -6.04
CA SER A 119 13.14 -14.75 -5.76
C SER A 119 12.81 -13.44 -6.50
N SER A 120 13.04 -12.31 -5.83
CA SER A 120 13.03 -10.92 -6.34
C SER A 120 14.41 -10.30 -6.45
#